data_AF-A0A183U800-F1
#
_entry.id   AF-A0A183U800-F1
#
_cell.length_a   1.000
_cell.length_b   1.000
_cell.length_c   1.000
_cell.angle_alpha   90.00
_cell.angle_beta   90.00
_cell.angle_gamma   90.00
#
_symmetry.space_group_name_H-M   'P 1'
#
loop_
_entity.id
_entity.type
_entity.pdbx_description
1 polymer ?
#
loop_
_entity_poly.entity_id
_entity_poly.type
_entity_poly.pdbx_seq_one_letter_code
_entity_poly.pdbx_strand_id
1 'polypeptide(L)'
;MPNYHPNSFNGPKERTDVKESKWTASGDVDRFNSHDDDNFSQPREFWLKVLDEDARERLVNNIAGVLCKCKEFIQERAIKMFGDVHDDFGRRLRKALQQRTAQEVFFKKIFSAMNGELQRTF
;
A
#
# COMPACT_ATOMS: atom_id res chain seq x y z
N MET A 1 30.15 -14.31 -38.10
CA MET A 1 29.98 -12.88 -37.76
C MET A 1 30.84 -12.58 -36.55
N PRO A 2 31.61 -11.48 -36.51
CA PRO A 2 32.42 -11.10 -35.34
C PRO A 2 31.55 -10.90 -34.10
N ASN A 3 32.04 -11.32 -32.93
CA ASN A 3 31.36 -11.18 -31.63
C ASN A 3 31.94 -10.04 -30.77
N TYR A 4 32.66 -9.09 -31.39
CA TYR A 4 33.33 -7.97 -30.73
C TYR A 4 33.21 -6.67 -31.54
N HIS A 5 33.32 -5.53 -30.85
CA HIS A 5 33.27 -4.19 -31.43
C HIS A 5 34.34 -3.27 -30.79
N PRO A 6 35.03 -2.41 -31.57
CA PRO A 6 34.99 -2.30 -33.03
C PRO A 6 35.61 -3.52 -33.74
N ASN A 7 35.22 -3.81 -34.99
CA ASN A 7 35.79 -4.89 -35.79
C ASN A 7 36.01 -4.50 -37.26
N SER A 8 36.96 -5.19 -37.92
CA SER A 8 37.34 -4.95 -39.33
C SER A 8 36.65 -5.90 -40.33
N PHE A 9 35.68 -6.70 -39.87
CA PHE A 9 35.08 -7.80 -40.64
C PHE A 9 33.62 -7.53 -41.03
N ASN A 10 33.28 -6.26 -41.28
CA ASN A 10 31.95 -5.80 -41.69
C ASN A 10 30.80 -6.26 -40.76
N GLY A 11 31.07 -6.34 -39.44
CA GLY A 11 30.05 -6.60 -38.43
C GLY A 11 29.17 -5.36 -38.14
N PRO A 12 28.25 -5.45 -37.16
CA PRO A 12 27.37 -4.35 -36.77
C PRO A 12 28.13 -3.05 -36.47
N LYS A 13 27.56 -1.91 -36.90
CA LYS A 13 28.13 -0.56 -36.76
C LYS A 13 27.20 0.34 -35.92
N GLU A 14 27.80 1.30 -35.22
CA GLU A 14 27.06 2.32 -34.47
C GLU A 14 26.22 3.20 -35.41
N ARG A 15 25.03 3.57 -34.94
CA ARG A 15 24.10 4.48 -35.61
C ARG A 15 23.98 5.77 -34.82
N THR A 16 24.50 6.87 -35.37
CA THR A 16 24.49 8.18 -34.70
C THR A 16 23.13 8.89 -34.77
N ASP A 17 22.25 8.41 -35.63
CA ASP A 17 20.89 8.93 -35.83
C ASP A 17 19.88 8.43 -34.80
N VAL A 18 20.28 7.49 -33.93
CA VAL A 18 19.46 6.99 -32.80
C VAL A 18 20.05 7.41 -31.45
N LYS A 19 20.79 8.52 -31.43
CA LYS A 19 21.44 9.03 -30.23
C LYS A 19 20.42 9.44 -29.17
N GLU A 20 20.68 9.06 -27.93
CA GLU A 20 19.85 9.45 -26.78
C GLU A 20 19.81 10.97 -26.59
N SER A 21 18.69 11.45 -26.03
CA SER A 21 18.51 12.85 -25.67
C SER A 21 19.56 13.29 -24.64
N LYS A 22 20.20 14.43 -24.90
CA LYS A 22 21.13 15.05 -23.95
C LYS A 22 20.36 15.88 -22.93
N TRP A 23 20.70 15.72 -21.67
CA TRP A 23 20.17 16.52 -20.56
C TRP A 23 21.27 16.75 -19.51
N THR A 24 21.10 17.75 -18.67
CA THR A 24 22.04 18.12 -17.60
C THR A 24 21.42 17.80 -16.25
N ALA A 25 22.21 17.20 -15.35
CA ALA A 25 21.86 17.01 -13.94
C ALA A 25 22.70 17.98 -13.08
N SER A 26 22.17 18.33 -11.92
CA SER A 26 22.85 19.17 -10.92
C SER A 26 22.57 18.64 -9.51
N GLY A 27 23.50 18.88 -8.59
CA GLY A 27 23.42 18.43 -7.19
C GLY A 27 24.59 17.51 -6.82
N ASP A 28 24.74 17.27 -5.52
CA ASP A 28 25.76 16.36 -5.01
C ASP A 28 25.38 14.89 -5.28
N VAL A 29 26.38 14.02 -5.36
CA VAL A 29 26.17 12.58 -5.42
C VAL A 29 26.11 12.04 -3.99
N ASP A 30 24.89 11.98 -3.43
CA ASP A 30 24.65 11.51 -2.07
C ASP A 30 23.28 10.80 -1.95
N ARG A 31 22.94 10.33 -0.74
CA ARG A 31 21.66 9.73 -0.37
C ARG A 31 20.65 10.80 0.02
N PHE A 32 19.81 11.20 -0.92
CA PHE A 32 18.70 12.12 -0.66
C PHE A 32 17.52 11.39 0.00
N ASN A 33 16.90 12.02 1.00
CA ASN A 33 15.69 11.54 1.66
C ASN A 33 14.48 12.31 1.11
N SER A 34 13.39 11.62 0.82
CA SER A 34 12.12 12.16 0.30
C SER A 34 10.96 12.03 1.31
N HIS A 35 11.27 11.91 2.60
CA HIS A 35 10.24 11.69 3.62
C HIS A 35 9.26 12.86 3.77
N ASP A 36 9.68 14.07 3.42
CA ASP A 36 8.91 15.31 3.45
C ASP A 36 8.20 15.65 2.13
N ASP A 37 8.32 14.78 1.12
CA ASP A 37 7.53 14.90 -0.11
C ASP A 37 6.03 14.85 0.17
N ASP A 38 5.25 15.39 -0.77
CA ASP A 38 3.79 15.32 -0.71
C ASP A 38 3.30 13.89 -0.98
N ASN A 39 3.01 13.19 0.11
CA ASN A 39 2.54 11.81 0.10
C ASN A 39 1.01 11.67 0.13
N PHE A 40 0.25 12.77 0.23
CA PHE A 40 -1.18 12.71 0.57
C PHE A 40 -2.12 13.39 -0.44
N SER A 41 -1.65 14.36 -1.23
CA SER A 41 -2.53 15.07 -2.18
C SER A 41 -3.07 14.16 -3.28
N GLN A 42 -2.23 13.33 -3.92
CA GLN A 42 -2.69 12.43 -4.97
C GLN A 42 -3.68 11.36 -4.44
N PRO A 43 -3.41 10.66 -3.31
CA PRO A 43 -4.40 9.78 -2.71
C PRO A 43 -5.72 10.48 -2.33
N ARG A 44 -5.66 11.75 -1.90
CA ARG A 44 -6.85 12.54 -1.55
C ARG A 44 -7.70 12.83 -2.78
N GLU A 45 -7.05 13.19 -3.88
CA GLU A 45 -7.70 13.41 -5.18
C GLU A 45 -8.36 12.12 -5.69
N PHE A 46 -7.68 10.98 -5.59
CA PHE A 46 -8.25 9.68 -5.90
C PHE A 46 -9.49 9.38 -5.03
N TRP A 47 -9.40 9.57 -3.72
CA TRP A 47 -10.51 9.36 -2.79
C TRP A 47 -11.72 10.24 -3.10
N LEU A 48 -11.51 11.53 -3.38
CA LEU A 48 -12.58 12.50 -3.55
C LEU A 48 -13.19 12.52 -4.95
N LYS A 49 -12.36 12.42 -5.99
CA LYS A 49 -12.78 12.72 -7.37
C LYS A 49 -12.88 11.49 -8.26
N VAL A 50 -12.27 10.37 -7.87
CA VAL A 50 -12.28 9.13 -8.68
C VAL A 50 -13.20 8.08 -8.09
N LEU A 51 -13.18 7.89 -6.76
CA LEU A 51 -14.01 6.89 -6.11
C LEU A 51 -15.44 7.38 -5.87
N ASP A 52 -16.41 6.55 -6.28
CA ASP A 52 -17.79 6.63 -5.81
C ASP A 52 -17.93 6.05 -4.40
N GLU A 53 -19.13 6.16 -3.84
CA GLU A 53 -19.41 5.76 -2.46
C GLU A 53 -19.22 4.25 -2.24
N ASP A 54 -19.69 3.41 -3.15
CA ASP A 54 -19.55 1.96 -3.05
C ASP A 54 -18.09 1.53 -3.17
N ALA A 55 -17.30 2.19 -4.03
CA ALA A 55 -15.88 1.92 -4.17
C ALA A 55 -15.09 2.35 -2.92
N ARG A 56 -15.46 3.48 -2.29
CA ARG A 56 -14.89 3.90 -1.00
C ARG A 56 -15.18 2.87 0.08
N GLU A 57 -16.40 2.36 0.15
CA GLU A 57 -16.78 1.31 1.10
C GLU A 57 -15.99 0.02 0.86
N ARG A 58 -15.91 -0.47 -0.38
CA ARG A 58 -15.11 -1.65 -0.73
C ARG A 58 -13.64 -1.47 -0.37
N LEU A 59 -13.05 -0.31 -0.67
CA LEU A 59 -11.66 -0.01 -0.35
C LEU A 59 -11.41 -0.07 1.16
N VAL A 60 -12.24 0.62 1.95
CA VAL A 60 -12.16 0.61 3.42
C VAL A 60 -12.29 -0.80 3.97
N ASN A 61 -13.28 -1.57 3.50
CA ASN A 61 -13.53 -2.92 3.97
C ASN A 61 -12.38 -3.89 3.65
N ASN A 62 -11.75 -3.74 2.49
CA ASN A 62 -10.58 -4.51 2.08
C ASN A 62 -9.36 -4.21 2.96
N ILE A 63 -9.06 -2.92 3.18
CA ILE A 63 -7.95 -2.49 4.03
C ILE A 63 -8.17 -2.97 5.47
N ALA A 64 -9.37 -2.75 6.03
CA ALA A 64 -9.71 -3.19 7.38
C ALA A 64 -9.61 -4.71 7.55
N GLY A 65 -9.97 -5.49 6.53
CA GLY A 65 -9.91 -6.96 6.56
C GLY A 65 -8.50 -7.52 6.70
N VAL A 66 -7.50 -6.79 6.22
CA VAL A 66 -6.09 -7.16 6.42
C VAL A 66 -5.58 -6.58 7.74
N LEU A 67 -5.85 -5.29 7.99
CA LEU A 67 -5.32 -4.58 9.15
C LEU A 67 -5.84 -5.11 10.49
N CYS A 68 -7.04 -5.70 10.55
CA CYS A 68 -7.59 -6.23 11.81
C CYS A 68 -6.70 -7.32 12.44
N LYS A 69 -5.86 -7.99 11.63
CA LYS A 69 -4.93 -9.04 12.07
C LYS A 69 -3.60 -8.48 12.58
N CYS A 70 -3.34 -7.19 12.39
CA CYS A 70 -2.12 -6.51 12.81
C CYS A 70 -2.19 -6.09 14.28
N LYS A 71 -1.03 -5.79 14.87
CA LYS A 71 -0.95 -5.19 16.22
C LYS A 71 -1.60 -3.81 16.23
N GLU A 72 -2.21 -3.44 17.35
CA GLU A 72 -2.98 -2.19 17.52
C GLU A 72 -2.19 -0.93 17.11
N PHE A 73 -0.92 -0.81 17.51
CA PHE A 73 -0.11 0.36 17.14
C PHE A 73 0.11 0.51 15.62
N ILE A 74 0.09 -0.61 14.86
CA ILE A 74 0.16 -0.59 13.40
C ILE A 74 -1.17 -0.11 12.83
N GLN A 75 -2.28 -0.57 13.40
CA GLN A 75 -3.62 -0.13 13.01
C GLN A 75 -3.79 1.39 13.23
N GLU A 76 -3.38 1.91 14.39
CA GLU A 76 -3.47 3.34 14.69
C GLU A 76 -2.57 4.18 13.78
N ARG A 77 -1.36 3.71 13.45
CA ARG A 77 -0.50 4.38 12.48
C ARG A 77 -1.15 4.43 11.09
N ALA A 78 -1.75 3.33 10.65
CA ALA A 78 -2.44 3.28 9.37
C ALA A 78 -3.66 4.21 9.37
N ILE A 79 -4.48 4.21 10.43
CA ILE A 79 -5.63 5.11 10.56
C ILE A 79 -5.17 6.57 10.49
N LYS A 80 -4.07 6.94 11.15
CA LYS A 80 -3.51 8.28 11.05
C LYS A 80 -3.12 8.61 9.61
N MET A 81 -2.35 7.73 8.95
CA MET A 81 -1.89 7.93 7.57
C MET A 81 -3.05 8.09 6.58
N PHE A 82 -4.10 7.27 6.69
CA PHE A 82 -5.30 7.41 5.86
C PHE A 82 -6.15 8.62 6.27
N GLY A 83 -6.06 9.08 7.51
CA GLY A 83 -6.62 10.35 7.96
C GLY A 83 -5.91 11.56 7.34
N ASP A 84 -4.57 11.50 7.22
CA ASP A 84 -3.77 12.53 6.56
C ASP A 84 -4.13 12.64 5.05
N VAL A 85 -4.62 11.54 4.43
CA VAL A 85 -5.25 11.58 3.10
C VAL A 85 -6.60 12.30 3.14
N HIS A 86 -7.51 11.85 4.01
CA HIS A 86 -8.81 12.49 4.21
C HIS A 86 -9.46 12.04 5.53
N ASP A 87 -9.99 12.98 6.32
CA ASP A 87 -10.63 12.68 7.62
C ASP A 87 -11.69 11.58 7.53
N ASP A 88 -12.53 11.65 6.49
CA ASP A 88 -13.58 10.64 6.26
C ASP A 88 -13.02 9.24 6.04
N PHE A 89 -11.89 9.14 5.33
CA PHE A 89 -11.23 7.86 5.07
C PHE A 89 -10.71 7.26 6.39
N GLY A 90 -9.97 8.04 7.17
CA GLY A 90 -9.49 7.62 8.50
C GLY A 90 -10.63 7.21 9.44
N ARG A 91 -11.72 7.98 9.50
CA ARG A 91 -12.90 7.66 10.34
C ARG A 91 -13.57 6.34 9.92
N ARG A 92 -13.80 6.15 8.62
CA ARG A 92 -14.41 4.92 8.09
C ARG A 92 -13.54 3.70 8.36
N LEU A 93 -12.22 3.83 8.18
CA LEU A 93 -11.28 2.76 8.47
C LEU A 93 -11.27 2.37 9.95
N ARG A 94 -11.24 3.35 10.86
CA ARG A 94 -11.35 3.09 12.32
C ARG A 94 -12.63 2.35 12.66
N LYS A 95 -13.78 2.79 12.12
CA LYS A 95 -15.08 2.13 12.33
C LYS A 95 -15.06 0.68 11.84
N ALA A 96 -14.56 0.43 10.63
CA ALA A 96 -14.49 -0.90 10.05
C ALA A 96 -13.57 -1.84 10.87
N LEU A 97 -12.45 -1.33 11.38
CA LEU A 97 -11.56 -2.08 12.26
C LEU A 97 -12.23 -2.46 13.58
N GLN A 98 -12.90 -1.51 14.24
CA GLN A 98 -13.63 -1.79 15.48
C GLN A 98 -14.70 -2.87 15.30
N GLN A 99 -15.44 -2.83 14.19
CA GLN A 99 -16.45 -3.83 13.87
C GLN A 99 -15.82 -5.22 13.68
N ARG A 100 -14.69 -5.32 12.96
CA ARG A 100 -14.00 -6.59 12.74
C ARG A 100 -13.41 -7.17 14.01
N THR A 101 -12.77 -6.34 14.83
CA THR A 101 -12.22 -6.77 16.12
C THR A 101 -13.34 -7.27 17.05
N ALA A 102 -14.48 -6.58 17.08
CA ALA A 102 -15.64 -7.04 17.86
C ALA A 102 -16.17 -8.39 17.36
N GLN A 103 -16.26 -8.60 16.03
CA GLN A 103 -16.63 -9.88 15.44
C GLN A 103 -15.64 -10.99 15.81
N GLU A 104 -14.33 -10.75 15.69
CA GLU A 104 -13.32 -11.74 16.07
C GLU A 104 -13.41 -12.15 17.54
N VAL A 105 -13.61 -11.18 18.45
CA VAL A 105 -13.80 -11.45 19.88
C VAL A 105 -15.07 -12.28 20.12
N PHE A 106 -16.16 -11.94 19.43
CA PHE A 106 -17.42 -12.68 19.52
C PHE A 106 -17.27 -14.13 19.06
N PHE A 107 -16.66 -14.38 17.90
CA PHE A 107 -16.42 -15.74 17.39
C PHE A 107 -15.50 -16.55 18.30
N LYS A 108 -14.44 -15.94 18.84
CA LYS A 108 -13.56 -16.62 19.81
C LYS A 108 -14.30 -17.03 21.08
N LYS A 109 -15.20 -16.19 21.59
CA LYS A 109 -16.04 -16.53 22.76
C LYS A 109 -16.96 -17.71 22.47
N ILE A 110 -17.64 -17.72 21.32
CA ILE A 110 -18.51 -18.83 20.91
C ILE A 110 -17.71 -20.13 20.83
N PHE A 111 -16.59 -20.11 20.11
CA PHE A 111 -15.76 -21.31 19.93
C PHE A 111 -15.22 -21.85 21.27
N SER A 112 -14.80 -20.97 22.18
CA SER A 112 -14.37 -21.36 23.52
C SER A 112 -15.50 -21.97 24.35
N ALA A 113 -16.72 -21.45 24.25
CA ALA A 113 -17.88 -22.01 24.95
C ALA A 113 -18.22 -23.42 24.44
N MET A 114 -18.25 -23.61 23.12
CA MET A 114 -18.52 -24.90 22.49
C MET A 114 -17.47 -25.97 22.86
N ASN A 115 -16.18 -25.60 22.91
CA ASN A 115 -15.12 -26.54 23.29
C ASN A 115 -15.08 -26.83 24.80
N GLY A 116 -15.50 -25.88 25.63
CA GLY A 116 -15.59 -26.04 27.09
C GLY A 116 -16.73 -26.99 27.52
N GLU A 117 -17.82 -27.05 26.75
CA GLU A 117 -18.93 -27.98 27.00
C GLU A 117 -18.54 -29.43 26.69
N LEU A 118 -17.72 -29.67 25.66
CA LEU A 118 -17.23 -31.01 25.30
C LEU A 118 -16.32 -31.66 26.37
N GLN A 119 -15.59 -30.86 27.16
CA GLN A 119 -14.72 -31.36 28.23
C GLN A 119 -15.44 -31.62 29.56
N ARG A 120 -16.73 -31.28 29.69
CA ARG A 120 -17.53 -31.55 30.91
C ARG A 120 -18.36 -32.83 30.81
N THR A 121 -18.40 -33.46 29.64
CA THR A 121 -19.17 -34.67 29.34
C THR A 121 -18.36 -35.98 29.37
N PHE A 122 -17.12 -35.95 29.86
CA PHE A 122 -16.28 -37.14 30.10
C PHE A 122 -15.62 -37.05 31.47
#